data_AF-A0A535UE46-F1
#
_entry.id   AF-A0A535UE46-F1
#
_cell.length_a   1.000
_cell.length_b   1.000
_cell.length_c   1.000
_cell.angle_alpha   90.00
_cell.angle_beta   90.00
_cell.angle_gamma   90.00
#
_symmetry.space_group_name_H-M   'P 1'
#
loop_
_entity.id
_entity.type
_entity.pdbx_description
1 polymer ?
#
loop_
_entity_poly.entity_id
_entity_poly.type
_entity_poly.pdbx_seq_one_letter_code
_entity_poly.pdbx_strand_id
1 'polypeptide(L)'
;MPGVSTLVGPRVNDPRSGDLVVCRVTRIGEHDHCEDRWGRHVRLWPGDLLVGALGNRYATDFYEGYVPRGSRTHLLTAGGLIGDVLAAHDAHVVPTELEVIGAVVDDEMRPLSTEDFAAPTPPPARPRHATIAVVGSGMNAGKTTTAAAIVRGCAQAGLRVGAGKVTGSGSGKDRWSYIDSGAHSVADFLDFGMPSTFGYPLERLADTMVAIRDALAAEGADVVVLEIADGLLMPETSGLLERLGGIADSVVLAAVDALSARSGVEILRGLGLPVHVLSGLVSRSPLATREATEITGLPVFTPKALAASAALDLLGPSTNTAA
;
A
#
# COMPACT_ATOMS: atom_id res chain seq x y z
N MET A 1 19.77 -14.66 -1.62
CA MET A 1 20.87 -13.96 -2.31
C MET A 1 22.14 -14.18 -1.53
N PRO A 2 23.27 -14.56 -2.15
CA PRO A 2 24.57 -14.50 -1.48
C PRO A 2 24.77 -13.07 -0.94
N GLY A 3 25.23 -12.96 0.30
CA GLY A 3 25.23 -11.69 1.04
C GLY A 3 26.04 -10.63 0.30
N VAL A 4 25.36 -9.63 -0.25
CA VAL A 4 26.00 -8.41 -0.73
C VAL A 4 26.64 -7.75 0.49
N SER A 5 27.95 -7.60 0.48
CA SER A 5 28.64 -6.77 1.46
C SER A 5 28.24 -5.31 1.18
N THR A 6 27.80 -4.61 2.22
CA THR A 6 27.35 -3.22 2.10
C THR A 6 28.26 -2.31 2.89
N LEU A 7 28.69 -1.22 2.25
CA LEU A 7 29.55 -0.19 2.83
C LEU A 7 28.82 1.15 2.85
N VAL A 8 29.35 2.10 3.63
CA VAL A 8 28.92 3.50 3.59
C VAL A 8 29.83 4.25 2.63
N GLY A 9 29.30 4.59 1.46
CA GLY A 9 29.99 5.35 0.43
C GLY A 9 29.83 6.86 0.58
N PRO A 10 30.30 7.63 -0.42
CA PRO A 10 30.02 9.06 -0.48
C PRO A 10 28.51 9.31 -0.66
N ARG A 11 28.09 10.55 -0.46
CA ARG A 11 26.70 10.95 -0.75
C ARG A 11 26.41 10.89 -2.24
N VAL A 12 25.16 10.59 -2.58
CA VAL A 12 24.67 10.68 -3.96
C VAL A 12 24.54 12.15 -4.35
N ASN A 13 25.13 12.54 -5.49
CA ASN A 13 25.10 13.93 -5.96
C ASN A 13 23.75 14.33 -6.58
N ASP A 14 23.01 13.36 -7.13
CA ASP A 14 21.69 13.50 -7.75
C ASP A 14 20.76 12.46 -7.11
N PRO A 15 20.26 12.70 -5.89
CA PRO A 15 19.48 11.71 -5.15
C PRO A 15 18.16 11.43 -5.87
N ARG A 16 17.77 10.15 -5.88
CA ARG A 16 16.56 9.65 -6.53
C ARG A 16 15.71 8.84 -5.56
N SER A 17 14.43 8.72 -5.89
CA SER A 17 13.54 7.81 -5.16
C SER A 17 14.10 6.38 -5.29
N GLY A 18 14.24 5.70 -4.15
CA GLY A 18 14.77 4.35 -4.05
C GLY A 18 16.21 4.28 -3.54
N ASP A 19 17.01 5.35 -3.69
CA ASP A 19 18.39 5.37 -3.23
C ASP A 19 18.47 5.02 -1.74
N LEU A 20 19.30 4.03 -1.40
CA LEU A 20 19.52 3.62 -0.03
C LEU A 20 20.61 4.48 0.61
N VAL A 21 20.31 5.03 1.77
CA VAL A 21 21.20 5.95 2.49
C VAL A 21 21.38 5.53 3.95
N VAL A 22 22.53 5.86 4.50
CA VAL A 22 22.77 5.83 5.94
C VAL A 22 22.54 7.23 6.49
N CYS A 23 21.65 7.35 7.46
CA CYS A 23 21.32 8.59 8.12
C CYS A 23 21.64 8.54 9.60
N ARG A 24 22.06 9.67 10.17
CA ARG A 24 22.15 9.89 11.61
C ARG A 24 20.91 10.62 12.09
N VAL A 25 20.31 10.14 13.17
CA VAL A 25 19.22 10.84 13.85
C VAL A 25 19.78 12.10 14.53
N THR A 26 19.32 13.28 14.14
CA THR A 26 19.76 14.55 14.75
C THR A 26 18.78 15.02 15.82
N ARG A 27 17.48 14.79 15.61
CA ARG A 27 16.42 15.16 16.57
C ARG A 27 15.19 14.29 16.40
N ILE A 28 14.62 13.85 17.52
CA ILE A 28 13.38 13.07 17.53
C ILE A 28 12.16 14.00 17.42
N GLY A 29 11.24 13.62 16.55
CA GLY A 29 9.91 14.19 16.37
C GLY A 29 8.83 13.11 16.42
N GLU A 30 7.88 13.17 15.50
CA GLU A 30 6.69 12.29 15.46
C GLU A 30 7.03 10.80 15.35
N HIS A 31 7.97 10.46 14.44
CA HIS A 31 8.46 9.10 14.32
C HIS A 31 9.61 8.86 15.29
N ASP A 32 9.27 8.47 16.52
CA ASP A 32 10.23 8.15 17.58
C ASP A 32 10.78 6.71 17.53
N HIS A 33 10.42 5.97 16.48
CA HIS A 33 10.86 4.62 16.18
C HIS A 33 10.98 4.40 14.67
N CYS A 34 11.76 3.39 14.29
CA CYS A 34 11.86 2.87 12.93
C CYS A 34 11.69 1.35 12.94
N GLU A 35 11.15 0.77 11.88
CA GLU A 35 11.07 -0.66 11.67
C GLU A 35 12.47 -1.23 11.41
N ASP A 36 12.80 -2.37 12.04
CA ASP A 36 13.95 -3.18 11.66
C ASP A 36 13.59 -4.11 10.49
N ARG A 37 14.56 -4.93 10.05
CA ARG A 37 14.37 -5.89 8.95
C ARG A 37 13.28 -6.94 9.18
N TRP A 38 12.79 -7.07 10.41
CA TRP A 38 11.72 -7.99 10.79
C TRP A 38 10.40 -7.25 11.04
N GLY A 39 10.34 -5.95 10.74
CA GLY A 39 9.19 -5.10 11.00
C GLY A 39 8.99 -4.73 12.47
N ARG A 40 9.96 -5.04 13.36
CA ARG A 40 9.86 -4.64 14.76
C ARG A 40 10.14 -3.15 14.88
N HIS A 41 9.30 -2.45 15.63
CA HIS A 41 9.54 -1.04 15.96
C HIS A 41 10.70 -0.92 16.96
N VAL A 42 11.78 -0.28 16.53
CA VAL A 42 12.98 0.03 17.31
C VAL A 42 12.97 1.51 17.65
N ARG A 43 13.05 1.84 18.95
CA ARG A 43 13.09 3.22 19.42
C ARG A 43 14.38 3.90 18.95
N LEU A 44 14.23 5.11 18.43
CA LEU A 44 15.32 5.96 17.94
C LEU A 44 15.80 6.91 19.03
N TRP A 45 17.10 7.19 19.03
CA TRP A 45 17.75 8.22 19.84
C TRP A 45 18.64 9.12 18.99
N PRO A 46 18.81 10.40 19.36
CA PRO A 46 19.80 11.26 18.70
C PRO A 46 21.20 10.62 18.72
N GLY A 47 21.84 10.59 17.56
CA GLY A 47 23.13 9.95 17.34
C GLY A 47 23.05 8.55 16.71
N ASP A 48 21.89 7.87 16.80
CA ASP A 48 21.67 6.57 16.17
C ASP A 48 21.84 6.65 14.65
N LEU A 49 22.27 5.54 14.06
CA LEU A 49 22.36 5.36 12.62
C LEU A 49 21.24 4.45 12.14
N LEU A 50 20.61 4.82 11.03
CA LEU A 50 19.61 4.01 10.35
C LEU A 50 19.90 3.94 8.86
N VAL A 51 19.50 2.82 8.25
CA VAL A 51 19.43 2.67 6.80
C VAL A 51 17.99 2.92 6.39
N GLY A 52 17.78 3.75 5.38
CA GLY A 52 16.47 3.98 4.81
C GLY A 52 16.55 4.28 3.32
N ALA A 53 15.38 4.41 2.68
CA ALA A 53 15.27 4.72 1.27
C ALA A 53 14.79 6.16 1.08
N LEU A 54 15.43 6.89 0.16
CA LEU A 54 14.94 8.20 -0.25
C LEU A 54 13.63 8.03 -1.03
N GLY A 55 12.66 8.94 -0.84
CA GLY A 55 11.44 8.90 -1.65
C GLY A 55 10.46 10.01 -1.33
N ASN A 56 9.39 10.07 -2.14
CA ASN A 56 8.30 11.01 -1.95
C ASN A 56 7.21 10.39 -1.06
N ARG A 57 6.45 11.22 -0.35
CA ARG A 57 5.27 10.77 0.40
C ARG A 57 4.10 11.71 0.12
N TYR A 58 2.95 11.12 -0.19
CA TYR A 58 1.67 11.81 -0.21
C TYR A 58 0.81 11.22 0.89
N ALA A 59 0.55 12.00 1.94
CA ALA A 59 -0.34 11.63 3.03
C ALA A 59 -1.07 12.88 3.55
N THR A 60 -2.34 13.04 3.15
CA THR A 60 -3.21 14.15 3.56
C THR A 60 -3.44 14.29 5.07
N ASP A 61 -3.21 13.22 5.84
CA ASP A 61 -3.37 13.18 7.31
C ASP A 61 -2.02 13.22 8.04
N PHE A 62 -0.91 13.34 7.33
CA PHE A 62 0.42 13.22 7.91
C PHE A 62 1.42 14.14 7.21
N TYR A 63 2.37 13.60 6.44
CA TYR A 63 3.38 14.40 5.72
C TYR A 63 3.22 14.28 4.21
N GLU A 64 3.27 15.43 3.55
CA GLU A 64 3.70 15.54 2.17
C GLU A 64 5.22 15.74 2.16
N GLY A 65 5.96 14.92 1.43
CA GLY A 65 7.41 15.02 1.37
C GLY A 65 8.00 14.57 0.04
N TYR A 66 9.21 15.02 -0.23
CA TYR A 66 9.91 14.80 -1.50
C TYR A 66 11.35 14.33 -1.27
N VAL A 67 11.94 13.67 -2.27
CA VAL A 67 13.37 13.31 -2.26
C VAL A 67 14.23 14.54 -1.89
N PRO A 68 15.15 14.41 -0.92
CA PRO A 68 15.82 15.58 -0.35
C PRO A 68 16.89 16.13 -1.27
N ARG A 69 17.17 17.43 -1.15
CA ARG A 69 18.25 18.10 -1.92
C ARG A 69 19.54 18.27 -1.14
N GLY A 70 19.51 18.14 0.19
CA GLY A 70 20.64 18.39 1.07
C GLY A 70 20.92 17.23 2.03
N SER A 71 21.88 17.43 2.95
CA SER A 71 22.15 16.44 4.01
C SER A 71 21.01 16.31 5.00
N ARG A 72 20.42 17.45 5.36
CA ARG A 72 19.42 17.53 6.41
C ARG A 72 18.09 17.22 5.80
N THR A 73 17.40 16.25 6.39
CA THR A 73 16.16 15.72 5.86
C THR A 73 15.34 15.13 7.01
N HIS A 74 14.26 14.41 6.68
CA HIS A 74 13.32 13.93 7.66
C HIS A 74 12.98 12.46 7.46
N LEU A 75 12.63 11.80 8.56
CA LEU A 75 12.00 10.49 8.52
C LEU A 75 10.52 10.67 8.14
N LEU A 76 10.16 10.24 6.93
CA LEU A 76 8.81 10.34 6.42
C LEU A 76 7.94 9.20 6.89
N THR A 77 8.42 7.98 7.10
CA THR A 77 7.63 6.87 7.67
C THR A 77 8.43 6.11 8.72
N ALA A 78 7.75 5.43 9.65
CA ALA A 78 8.40 4.48 10.55
C ALA A 78 9.05 3.31 9.79
N GLY A 79 8.65 3.03 8.54
CA GLY A 79 9.28 2.02 7.67
C GLY A 79 10.62 2.44 7.06
N GLY A 80 11.14 3.63 7.38
CA GLY A 80 12.44 4.07 6.88
C GLY A 80 12.40 4.82 5.54
N LEU A 81 11.25 5.38 5.15
CA LEU A 81 11.17 6.32 4.03
C LEU A 81 11.72 7.69 4.46
N ILE A 82 12.60 8.28 3.67
CA ILE A 82 13.35 9.50 4.02
C ILE A 82 13.14 10.57 2.95
N GLY A 83 12.89 11.81 3.38
CA GLY A 83 12.73 12.95 2.48
C GLY A 83 12.43 14.26 3.19
N ASP A 84 12.38 15.34 2.41
CA ASP A 84 12.09 16.67 2.89
C ASP A 84 10.59 16.86 3.02
N VAL A 85 10.12 17.09 4.25
CA VAL A 85 8.71 17.43 4.51
C VAL A 85 8.45 18.81 3.92
N LEU A 86 7.48 18.88 3.00
CA LEU A 86 6.98 20.14 2.44
C LEU A 86 5.80 20.67 3.25
N ALA A 87 4.88 19.78 3.61
CA ALA A 87 3.69 20.11 4.38
C ALA A 87 3.39 19.01 5.40
N ALA A 88 2.82 19.42 6.53
CA ALA A 88 2.38 18.53 7.58
C ALA A 88 0.92 18.84 7.94
N HIS A 89 0.15 17.79 8.19
CA HIS A 89 -1.16 17.90 8.80
C HIS A 89 -1.04 18.53 10.20
N ASP A 90 -2.00 19.37 10.59
CA ASP A 90 -1.92 20.18 11.83
C ASP A 90 -1.78 19.35 13.12
N ALA A 91 -2.30 18.12 13.10
CA ALA A 91 -2.16 17.14 14.17
C ALA A 91 -0.72 16.59 14.35
N HIS A 92 0.20 16.77 13.39
CA HIS A 92 1.54 16.20 13.39
C HIS A 92 2.60 17.30 13.23
N VAL A 93 3.16 17.75 14.36
CA VAL A 93 3.75 19.11 14.40
C VAL A 93 5.25 19.14 14.08
N VAL A 94 5.99 18.05 14.27
CA VAL A 94 7.45 18.06 14.05
C VAL A 94 7.96 16.70 13.56
N PRO A 95 8.53 16.60 12.35
CA PRO A 95 9.13 15.37 11.89
C PRO A 95 10.44 15.05 12.61
N THR A 96 10.80 13.76 12.67
CA THR A 96 12.13 13.33 13.12
C THR A 96 13.16 13.79 12.08
N GLU A 97 14.17 14.52 12.54
CA GLU A 97 15.21 15.12 11.70
C GLU A 97 16.41 14.17 11.59
N LEU A 98 16.96 14.09 10.38
CA LEU A 98 18.05 13.22 10.00
C LEU A 98 19.15 14.01 9.30
N GLU A 99 20.38 13.52 9.40
CA GLU A 99 21.50 13.91 8.55
C GLU A 99 21.96 12.71 7.72
N VAL A 100 21.89 12.81 6.40
CA VAL A 100 22.44 11.82 5.46
C VAL A 100 23.97 11.77 5.62
N ILE A 101 24.51 10.62 6.00
CA ILE A 101 25.96 10.41 6.13
C ILE A 101 26.56 10.04 4.78
N GLY A 102 25.93 9.12 4.05
CA GLY A 102 26.40 8.62 2.77
C GLY A 102 25.40 7.64 2.15
N ALA A 103 25.68 7.22 0.91
CA ALA A 103 24.92 6.16 0.25
C ALA A 103 25.30 4.78 0.81
N VAL A 104 24.36 3.84 0.79
CA VAL A 104 24.69 2.42 0.89
C VAL A 104 25.23 1.99 -0.47
N VAL A 105 26.41 1.38 -0.50
CA VAL A 105 27.08 0.95 -1.75
C VAL A 105 27.43 -0.54 -1.70
N ASP A 106 27.57 -1.15 -2.89
CA ASP A 106 28.17 -2.48 -3.05
C ASP A 106 29.70 -2.46 -2.98
N ASP A 107 30.33 -3.63 -3.17
CA ASP A 107 31.79 -3.80 -3.10
C ASP A 107 32.52 -3.03 -4.23
N GLU A 108 31.82 -2.70 -5.32
CA GLU A 108 32.31 -1.87 -6.42
C GLU A 108 32.07 -0.36 -6.22
N MET A 109 31.62 0.06 -5.03
CA MET A 109 31.29 1.45 -4.68
C MET A 109 30.12 2.04 -5.47
N ARG A 110 29.27 1.21 -6.07
CA ARG A 110 28.05 1.65 -6.75
C ARG A 110 26.93 1.83 -5.71
N PRO A 111 26.24 3.00 -5.69
CA PRO A 111 25.07 3.21 -4.84
C PRO A 111 23.98 2.17 -5.11
N LEU A 112 23.41 1.63 -4.04
CA LEU A 112 22.31 0.68 -4.07
C LEU A 112 20.98 1.41 -3.92
N SER A 113 19.96 0.88 -4.58
CA SER A 113 18.58 1.35 -4.56
C SER A 113 17.62 0.20 -4.24
N THR A 114 16.39 0.50 -3.82
CA THR A 114 15.31 -0.49 -3.69
C THR A 114 15.08 -1.29 -4.97
N GLU A 115 15.34 -0.70 -6.15
CA GLU A 115 15.25 -1.38 -7.45
C GLU A 115 16.27 -2.53 -7.60
N ASP A 116 17.45 -2.45 -6.96
CA ASP A 116 18.44 -3.52 -6.99
C ASP A 116 17.96 -4.79 -6.26
N PHE A 117 16.92 -4.65 -5.43
CA PHE A 117 16.32 -5.73 -4.65
C PHE A 117 14.91 -6.10 -5.12
N ALA A 118 14.44 -5.50 -6.22
CA ALA A 118 13.12 -5.79 -6.76
C ALA A 118 13.00 -7.27 -7.17
N ALA A 119 11.85 -7.86 -6.86
CA ALA A 119 11.48 -9.18 -7.35
C ALA A 119 11.42 -9.16 -8.89
N PRO A 120 11.83 -10.26 -9.56
CA PRO A 120 11.70 -10.37 -11.00
C PRO A 120 10.23 -10.30 -11.40
N THR A 121 9.95 -9.76 -12.58
CA THR A 121 8.60 -9.73 -13.13
C THR A 121 8.05 -11.16 -13.23
N PRO A 122 6.92 -11.47 -12.56
CA PRO A 122 6.33 -12.79 -12.61
C PRO A 122 5.72 -13.09 -13.99
N PRO A 123 5.58 -14.36 -14.37
CA PRO A 123 4.82 -14.72 -15.56
C PRO A 123 3.34 -14.37 -15.38
N PRO A 124 2.59 -14.08 -16.46
CA PRO A 124 1.17 -13.82 -16.37
C PRO A 124 0.41 -14.97 -15.68
N ALA A 125 -0.39 -14.62 -14.67
CA ALA A 125 -1.16 -15.60 -13.89
C ALA A 125 -2.48 -14.99 -13.43
N ARG A 126 -3.47 -15.84 -13.14
CA ARG A 126 -4.76 -15.41 -12.57
C ARG A 126 -5.12 -16.31 -11.39
N PRO A 127 -5.72 -15.74 -10.33
CA PRO A 127 -6.22 -16.55 -9.22
C PRO A 127 -7.35 -17.47 -9.70
N ARG A 128 -7.55 -18.57 -8.98
CA ARG A 128 -8.56 -19.58 -9.32
C ARG A 128 -10.00 -19.05 -9.33
N HIS A 129 -10.31 -18.10 -8.46
CA HIS A 129 -11.67 -17.60 -8.27
C HIS A 129 -11.82 -16.14 -8.68
N ALA A 130 -11.12 -15.21 -8.04
CA ALA A 130 -11.31 -13.79 -8.30
C ALA A 130 -10.12 -12.93 -7.87
N THR A 131 -9.97 -11.79 -8.54
CA THR A 131 -9.22 -10.63 -8.05
C THR A 131 -10.20 -9.59 -7.53
N ILE A 132 -10.11 -9.28 -6.24
CA ILE A 132 -10.94 -8.28 -5.56
C ILE A 132 -10.07 -7.03 -5.33
N ALA A 133 -10.50 -5.88 -5.83
CA ALA A 133 -9.86 -4.61 -5.56
C ALA A 133 -10.57 -3.85 -4.43
N VAL A 134 -9.81 -3.35 -3.47
CA VAL A 134 -10.28 -2.49 -2.38
C VAL A 134 -9.73 -1.10 -2.61
N VAL A 135 -10.63 -0.16 -2.88
CA VAL A 135 -10.33 1.25 -3.14
C VAL A 135 -11.04 2.10 -2.09
N GLY A 136 -10.68 3.37 -1.93
CA GLY A 136 -11.30 4.19 -0.89
C GLY A 136 -11.46 5.66 -1.23
N SER A 137 -12.49 6.28 -0.64
CA SER A 137 -12.82 7.69 -0.89
C SER A 137 -11.74 8.68 -0.45
N GLY A 138 -10.83 8.26 0.43
CA GLY A 138 -9.72 9.05 0.95
C GLY A 138 -8.83 8.23 1.88
N MET A 139 -7.85 8.89 2.50
CA MET A 139 -7.04 8.27 3.55
C MET A 139 -7.91 7.95 4.76
N ASN A 140 -7.56 6.86 5.47
CA ASN A 140 -8.31 6.36 6.62
C ASN A 140 -9.80 6.06 6.39
N ALA A 141 -10.24 5.94 5.13
CA ALA A 141 -11.59 5.47 4.82
C ALA A 141 -11.84 4.02 5.27
N GLY A 142 -10.79 3.29 5.69
CA GLY A 142 -10.85 1.92 6.16
C GLY A 142 -10.46 0.89 5.11
N LYS A 143 -9.68 1.27 4.08
CA LYS A 143 -9.20 0.39 3.00
C LYS A 143 -8.50 -0.85 3.55
N THR A 144 -7.44 -0.68 4.34
CA THR A 144 -6.68 -1.79 4.94
C THR A 144 -7.51 -2.66 5.85
N THR A 145 -8.34 -2.06 6.71
CA THR A 145 -9.25 -2.84 7.56
C THR A 145 -10.24 -3.67 6.73
N THR A 146 -10.72 -3.12 5.62
CA THR A 146 -11.64 -3.81 4.70
C THR A 146 -10.94 -4.94 3.97
N ALA A 147 -9.75 -4.69 3.40
CA ALA A 147 -8.93 -5.70 2.73
C ALA A 147 -8.55 -6.85 3.68
N ALA A 148 -8.06 -6.53 4.88
CA ALA A 148 -7.76 -7.50 5.94
C ALA A 148 -8.99 -8.33 6.33
N ALA A 149 -10.17 -7.71 6.43
CA ALA A 149 -11.40 -8.44 6.70
C ALA A 149 -11.80 -9.39 5.57
N ILE A 150 -11.65 -8.98 4.30
CA ILE A 150 -11.90 -9.86 3.15
C ILE A 150 -10.93 -11.04 3.17
N VAL A 151 -9.63 -10.78 3.39
CA VAL A 151 -8.61 -11.82 3.56
C VAL A 151 -9.03 -12.81 4.64
N ARG A 152 -9.45 -12.31 5.80
CA ARG A 152 -9.88 -13.15 6.92
C ARG A 152 -11.07 -14.04 6.56
N GLY A 153 -12.11 -13.48 5.96
CA GLY A 153 -13.32 -14.24 5.60
C GLY A 153 -13.02 -15.35 4.58
N CYS A 154 -12.27 -15.03 3.53
CA CYS A 154 -11.87 -16.00 2.52
C CYS A 154 -10.93 -17.09 3.11
N ALA A 155 -9.97 -16.72 3.95
CA ALA A 155 -9.07 -17.67 4.60
C ALA A 155 -9.83 -18.62 5.55
N GLN A 156 -10.81 -18.10 6.31
CA GLN A 156 -11.67 -18.93 7.17
C GLN A 156 -12.55 -19.91 6.38
N ALA A 157 -12.87 -19.58 5.13
CA ALA A 157 -13.55 -20.49 4.21
C ALA A 157 -12.60 -21.54 3.57
N GLY A 158 -11.32 -21.55 3.95
CA GLY A 158 -10.32 -22.50 3.46
C GLY A 158 -9.69 -22.14 2.12
N LEU A 159 -9.89 -20.91 1.64
CA LEU A 159 -9.25 -20.42 0.42
C LEU A 159 -7.85 -19.88 0.69
N ARG A 160 -6.91 -20.12 -0.22
CA ARG A 160 -5.58 -19.51 -0.18
C ARG A 160 -5.68 -18.08 -0.69
N VAL A 161 -5.56 -17.10 0.19
CA VAL A 161 -5.70 -15.69 -0.18
C VAL A 161 -4.34 -15.03 -0.38
N GLY A 162 -4.12 -14.47 -1.57
CA GLY A 162 -3.03 -13.53 -1.81
C GLY A 162 -3.46 -12.11 -1.49
N ALA A 163 -2.71 -11.39 -0.65
CA ALA A 163 -3.01 -9.98 -0.34
C ALA A 163 -1.95 -9.07 -0.97
N GLY A 164 -2.40 -8.09 -1.75
CA GLY A 164 -1.56 -7.16 -2.48
C GLY A 164 -1.76 -5.74 -2.00
N LYS A 165 -0.69 -4.98 -1.79
CA LYS A 165 -0.78 -3.51 -1.66
C LYS A 165 -0.13 -2.83 -2.86
N VAL A 166 -0.96 -2.25 -3.72
CA VAL A 166 -0.56 -1.71 -5.03
C VAL A 166 0.16 -0.37 -4.90
N THR A 167 -0.24 0.43 -3.92
CA THR A 167 0.25 1.80 -3.73
C THR A 167 0.35 2.16 -2.26
N GLY A 168 1.22 3.11 -1.94
CA GLY A 168 1.43 3.58 -0.58
C GLY A 168 2.83 4.15 -0.35
N SER A 169 3.25 4.09 0.91
CA SER A 169 4.59 4.46 1.37
C SER A 169 5.12 3.34 2.24
N GLY A 170 6.42 3.03 2.12
CA GLY A 170 7.00 1.87 2.77
C GLY A 170 6.75 1.83 4.28
N SER A 171 6.08 0.77 4.73
CA SER A 171 5.88 0.37 6.13
C SER A 171 5.33 -1.05 6.17
N GLY A 172 5.73 -1.84 7.17
CA GLY A 172 5.26 -3.19 7.36
C GLY A 172 3.81 -3.28 7.86
N LYS A 173 3.19 -2.18 8.34
CA LYS A 173 1.87 -2.19 8.99
C LYS A 173 0.81 -2.99 8.21
N ASP A 174 0.67 -2.74 6.92
CA ASP A 174 -0.38 -3.37 6.12
C ASP A 174 -0.06 -4.83 5.82
N ARG A 175 1.22 -5.11 5.51
CA ARG A 175 1.74 -6.48 5.35
C ARG A 175 1.45 -7.35 6.56
N TRP A 176 1.79 -6.87 7.76
CA TRP A 176 1.52 -7.59 9.01
C TRP A 176 0.02 -7.77 9.24
N SER A 177 -0.79 -6.75 8.94
CA SER A 177 -2.25 -6.85 9.04
C SER A 177 -2.83 -7.95 8.14
N TYR A 178 -2.29 -8.14 6.93
CA TYR A 178 -2.76 -9.20 6.04
C TYR A 178 -2.30 -10.59 6.48
N ILE A 179 -1.06 -10.72 6.95
CA ILE A 179 -0.53 -11.97 7.53
C ILE A 179 -1.38 -12.39 8.73
N ASP A 180 -1.63 -11.48 9.67
CA ASP A 180 -2.44 -11.75 10.86
C ASP A 180 -3.92 -12.06 10.54
N SER A 181 -4.38 -11.63 9.37
CA SER A 181 -5.70 -11.96 8.84
C SER A 181 -5.75 -13.35 8.20
N GLY A 182 -4.62 -14.00 7.99
CA GLY A 182 -4.53 -15.35 7.41
C GLY A 182 -4.21 -15.37 5.91
N ALA A 183 -3.59 -14.32 5.37
CA ALA A 183 -3.10 -14.34 4.00
C ALA A 183 -2.12 -15.51 3.79
N HIS A 184 -2.30 -16.27 2.71
CA HIS A 184 -1.39 -17.32 2.27
C HIS A 184 -0.06 -16.73 1.78
N SER A 185 -0.13 -15.57 1.13
CA SER A 185 1.00 -14.85 0.53
C SER A 185 0.69 -13.36 0.53
N VAL A 186 1.72 -12.52 0.67
CA VAL A 186 1.59 -11.06 0.64
C VAL A 186 2.67 -10.47 -0.26
N ALA A 187 2.26 -9.55 -1.12
CA ALA A 187 3.16 -8.78 -1.99
C ALA A 187 2.76 -7.31 -1.99
N ASP A 188 3.71 -6.40 -2.08
CA ASP A 188 3.42 -4.97 -2.20
C ASP A 188 4.40 -4.24 -3.13
N PHE A 189 4.15 -2.96 -3.39
CA PHE A 189 4.97 -2.13 -4.27
C PHE A 189 6.46 -2.06 -3.86
N LEU A 190 6.82 -2.30 -2.59
CA LEU A 190 8.22 -2.37 -2.14
C LEU A 190 8.91 -3.60 -2.71
N ASP A 191 8.21 -4.74 -2.79
CA ASP A 191 8.74 -5.97 -3.39
C ASP A 191 9.10 -5.77 -4.88
N PHE A 192 8.54 -4.73 -5.51
CA PHE A 192 8.82 -4.34 -6.90
C PHE A 192 9.67 -3.07 -7.01
N GLY A 193 10.47 -2.77 -5.98
CA GLY A 193 11.55 -1.79 -6.05
C GLY A 193 11.15 -0.34 -5.78
N MET A 194 9.89 -0.05 -5.42
CA MET A 194 9.45 1.31 -5.14
C MET A 194 9.40 1.55 -3.63
N PRO A 195 10.12 2.53 -3.05
CA PRO A 195 10.06 2.82 -1.60
C PRO A 195 8.72 3.48 -1.21
N SER A 196 8.06 4.10 -2.17
CA SER A 196 6.73 4.69 -2.15
C SER A 196 6.25 4.87 -3.58
N THR A 197 4.94 5.03 -3.79
CA THR A 197 4.36 5.13 -5.14
C THR A 197 4.08 6.54 -5.61
N PHE A 198 4.13 7.54 -4.72
CA PHE A 198 3.86 8.94 -5.10
C PHE A 198 4.95 9.50 -6.02
N GLY A 199 4.55 10.03 -7.18
CA GLY A 199 5.48 10.57 -8.18
C GLY A 199 6.10 9.54 -9.12
N TYR A 200 5.70 8.26 -9.06
CA TYR A 200 6.05 7.28 -10.09
C TYR A 200 5.17 7.42 -11.34
N PRO A 201 5.69 7.10 -12.55
CA PRO A 201 4.89 7.10 -13.77
C PRO A 201 3.71 6.12 -13.67
N LEU A 202 2.57 6.50 -14.23
CA LEU A 202 1.35 5.69 -14.20
C LEU A 202 1.56 4.30 -14.80
N GLU A 203 2.33 4.20 -15.88
CA GLU A 203 2.66 2.93 -16.54
C GLU A 203 3.39 1.99 -15.58
N ARG A 204 4.38 2.49 -14.82
CA ARG A 204 5.09 1.69 -13.82
C ARG A 204 4.17 1.21 -12.71
N LEU A 205 3.23 2.04 -12.27
CA LEU A 205 2.24 1.67 -11.25
C LEU A 205 1.28 0.60 -11.78
N ALA A 206 0.80 0.74 -13.01
CA ALA A 206 -0.10 -0.23 -13.64
C ALA A 206 0.58 -1.58 -13.87
N ASP A 207 1.82 -1.58 -14.36
CA ASP A 207 2.64 -2.78 -14.53
C ASP A 207 2.88 -3.47 -13.19
N THR A 208 3.15 -2.70 -12.12
CA THR A 208 3.34 -3.25 -10.78
C THR A 208 2.05 -3.83 -10.20
N MET A 209 0.90 -3.19 -10.43
CA MET A 209 -0.41 -3.74 -10.02
C MET A 209 -0.66 -5.12 -10.64
N VAL A 210 -0.38 -5.25 -11.94
CA VAL A 210 -0.45 -6.52 -12.68
C VAL A 210 0.54 -7.53 -12.11
N ALA A 211 1.79 -7.12 -11.88
CA ALA A 211 2.84 -7.99 -11.34
C ALA A 211 2.52 -8.49 -9.92
N ILE A 212 1.99 -7.65 -9.03
CA ILE A 212 1.54 -8.07 -7.69
C ILE A 212 0.48 -9.18 -7.81
N ARG A 213 -0.53 -8.97 -8.66
CA ARG A 213 -1.63 -9.93 -8.88
C ARG A 213 -1.11 -11.25 -9.47
N ASP A 214 -0.22 -11.16 -10.44
CA ASP A 214 0.39 -12.31 -11.11
C ASP A 214 1.31 -13.10 -10.16
N ALA A 215 2.13 -12.42 -9.35
CA ALA A 215 3.01 -13.05 -8.36
C ALA A 215 2.19 -13.85 -7.33
N LEU A 216 1.17 -13.22 -6.74
CA LEU A 216 0.29 -13.87 -5.76
C LEU A 216 -0.45 -15.07 -6.36
N ALA A 217 -0.93 -14.95 -7.60
CA ALA A 217 -1.56 -16.05 -8.31
C ALA A 217 -0.57 -17.19 -8.61
N ALA A 218 0.65 -16.87 -9.04
CA ALA A 218 1.71 -17.85 -9.32
C ALA A 218 2.16 -18.60 -8.05
N GLU A 219 2.07 -17.96 -6.88
CA GLU A 219 2.28 -18.60 -5.57
C GLU A 219 1.11 -19.50 -5.12
N GLY A 220 0.04 -19.58 -5.92
CA GLY A 220 -1.08 -20.48 -5.74
C GLY A 220 -2.24 -19.87 -4.94
N ALA A 221 -2.43 -18.56 -5.00
CA ALA A 221 -3.63 -17.91 -4.44
C ALA A 221 -4.90 -18.33 -5.21
N ASP A 222 -5.91 -18.78 -4.47
CA ASP A 222 -7.27 -19.00 -4.99
C ASP A 222 -7.99 -17.67 -5.22
N VAL A 223 -7.72 -16.68 -4.38
CA VAL A 223 -8.30 -15.32 -4.42
C VAL A 223 -7.19 -14.31 -4.20
N VAL A 224 -7.15 -13.25 -5.00
CA VAL A 224 -6.25 -12.12 -4.78
C VAL A 224 -7.04 -10.92 -4.30
N VAL A 225 -6.61 -10.28 -3.20
CA VAL A 225 -7.19 -9.02 -2.68
C VAL A 225 -6.16 -7.92 -2.87
N LEU A 226 -6.45 -6.94 -3.72
CA LEU A 226 -5.56 -5.80 -4.00
C LEU A 226 -6.08 -4.54 -3.30
N GLU A 227 -5.31 -3.98 -2.37
CA GLU A 227 -5.56 -2.64 -1.85
C GLU A 227 -4.89 -1.59 -2.76
N ILE A 228 -5.66 -0.60 -3.21
CA ILE A 228 -5.15 0.59 -3.92
C ILE A 228 -5.37 1.82 -3.04
N ALA A 229 -4.27 2.42 -2.61
CA ALA A 229 -4.20 3.70 -1.92
C ALA A 229 -3.81 4.85 -2.90
N ASP A 230 -3.97 6.12 -2.60
CA ASP A 230 -4.71 6.66 -1.47
C ASP A 230 -6.21 6.86 -1.82
N GLY A 231 -6.69 8.10 -1.90
CA GLY A 231 -8.08 8.40 -2.25
C GLY A 231 -8.34 8.31 -3.75
N LEU A 232 -9.59 8.10 -4.14
CA LEU A 232 -10.01 8.03 -5.57
C LEU A 232 -9.60 9.25 -6.41
N LEU A 233 -9.44 10.42 -5.78
CA LEU A 233 -9.10 11.68 -6.46
C LEU A 233 -7.59 11.93 -6.59
N MET A 234 -6.75 11.09 -5.98
CA MET A 234 -5.30 11.19 -6.17
C MET A 234 -4.97 10.81 -7.63
N PRO A 235 -4.15 11.60 -8.36
CA PRO A 235 -3.90 11.36 -9.78
C PRO A 235 -3.44 9.94 -10.11
N GLU A 236 -2.50 9.40 -9.33
CA GLU A 236 -2.00 8.04 -9.47
C GLU A 236 -3.10 6.99 -9.27
N THR A 237 -3.92 7.15 -8.22
CA THR A 237 -5.06 6.26 -7.96
C THR A 237 -6.06 6.33 -9.11
N SER A 238 -6.46 7.53 -9.53
CA SER A 238 -7.42 7.75 -10.61
C SER A 238 -6.95 7.08 -11.90
N GLY A 239 -5.67 7.24 -12.26
CA GLY A 239 -5.10 6.58 -13.43
C GLY A 239 -5.08 5.05 -13.31
N LEU A 240 -4.81 4.51 -12.12
CA LEU A 240 -4.86 3.06 -11.88
C LEU A 240 -6.29 2.50 -12.01
N LEU A 241 -7.31 3.24 -11.55
CA LEU A 241 -8.71 2.84 -11.67
C LEU A 241 -9.13 2.66 -13.13
N GLU A 242 -8.63 3.50 -14.05
CA GLU A 242 -8.87 3.35 -15.50
C GLU A 242 -8.25 2.06 -16.08
N ARG A 243 -7.24 1.49 -15.42
CA ARG A 243 -6.56 0.26 -15.82
C ARG A 243 -7.08 -0.98 -15.08
N LEU A 244 -7.98 -0.79 -14.12
CA LEU A 244 -8.47 -1.86 -13.25
C LEU A 244 -9.47 -2.79 -13.95
N GLY A 245 -10.10 -2.33 -15.03
CA GLY A 245 -10.98 -3.13 -15.87
C GLY A 245 -10.25 -4.34 -16.47
N GLY A 246 -10.80 -5.55 -16.29
CA GLY A 246 -10.18 -6.82 -16.74
C GLY A 246 -9.07 -7.35 -15.83
N ILE A 247 -8.66 -6.57 -14.82
CA ILE A 247 -7.78 -6.98 -13.72
C ILE A 247 -8.60 -7.44 -12.52
N ALA A 248 -9.54 -6.60 -12.05
CA ALA A 248 -10.40 -6.91 -10.92
C ALA A 248 -11.76 -7.43 -11.38
N ASP A 249 -12.18 -8.54 -10.78
CA ASP A 249 -13.51 -9.15 -10.98
C ASP A 249 -14.56 -8.49 -10.07
N SER A 250 -14.12 -7.91 -8.95
CA SER A 250 -14.98 -7.23 -7.99
C SER A 250 -14.26 -6.03 -7.36
N VAL A 251 -14.99 -4.92 -7.18
CA VAL A 251 -14.50 -3.72 -6.50
C VAL A 251 -15.30 -3.46 -5.23
N VAL A 252 -14.58 -3.27 -4.12
CA VAL A 252 -15.12 -2.83 -2.84
C VAL A 252 -14.67 -1.40 -2.57
N LEU A 253 -15.63 -0.51 -2.33
CA LEU A 253 -15.35 0.88 -1.97
C LEU A 253 -15.40 1.05 -0.44
N ALA A 254 -14.26 1.37 0.16
CA ALA A 254 -14.19 1.86 1.53
C ALA A 254 -14.50 3.36 1.57
N ALA A 255 -15.64 3.73 2.15
CA ALA A 255 -16.10 5.12 2.21
C ALA A 255 -16.12 5.65 3.65
N VAL A 256 -15.90 6.97 3.79
CA VAL A 256 -15.93 7.63 5.10
C VAL A 256 -17.37 7.88 5.59
N ASP A 257 -18.28 8.21 4.68
CA ASP A 257 -19.67 8.59 4.93
C ASP A 257 -20.56 8.27 3.70
N ALA A 258 -21.85 8.62 3.76
CA ALA A 258 -22.80 8.35 2.67
C ALA A 258 -22.56 9.21 1.42
N LEU A 259 -22.07 10.45 1.57
CA LEU A 259 -21.80 11.35 0.43
C LEU A 259 -20.59 10.86 -0.38
N SER A 260 -19.51 10.52 0.31
CA SER A 260 -18.32 9.93 -0.27
C SER A 260 -18.59 8.54 -0.87
N ALA A 261 -19.48 7.75 -0.26
CA ALA A 261 -19.96 6.51 -0.86
C ALA A 261 -20.67 6.76 -2.20
N ARG A 262 -21.60 7.73 -2.24
CA ARG A 262 -22.30 8.12 -3.47
C ARG A 262 -21.32 8.56 -4.56
N SER A 263 -20.47 9.54 -4.27
CA SER A 263 -19.54 10.09 -5.25
C SER A 263 -18.53 9.04 -5.72
N GLY A 264 -18.01 8.22 -4.81
CA GLY A 264 -17.09 7.15 -5.16
C GLY A 264 -17.73 6.08 -6.05
N VAL A 265 -18.98 5.69 -5.78
CA VAL A 265 -19.73 4.76 -6.64
C VAL A 265 -19.99 5.38 -8.02
N GLU A 266 -20.34 6.66 -8.10
CA GLU A 266 -20.54 7.37 -9.36
C GLU A 266 -19.25 7.38 -10.20
N ILE A 267 -18.10 7.69 -9.59
CA ILE A 267 -16.78 7.67 -10.26
C ILE A 267 -16.46 6.26 -10.79
N LEU A 268 -16.53 5.25 -9.92
CA LEU A 268 -16.14 3.89 -10.26
C LEU A 268 -17.06 3.27 -11.33
N ARG A 269 -18.38 3.51 -11.23
CA ARG A 269 -19.34 3.08 -12.28
C ARG A 269 -19.13 3.85 -13.58
N GLY A 270 -18.77 5.13 -13.52
CA GLY A 270 -18.40 5.93 -14.69
C GLY A 270 -17.20 5.34 -15.46
N LEU A 271 -16.30 4.65 -14.76
CA LEU A 271 -15.18 3.88 -15.34
C LEU A 271 -15.56 2.46 -15.77
N GLY A 272 -16.84 2.05 -15.61
CA GLY A 272 -17.31 0.71 -15.94
C GLY A 272 -16.85 -0.38 -14.97
N LEU A 273 -16.39 -0.02 -13.76
CA LEU A 273 -15.87 -0.99 -12.80
C LEU A 273 -16.99 -1.74 -12.05
N PRO A 274 -16.78 -3.03 -11.73
CA PRO A 274 -17.78 -3.88 -11.07
C PRO A 274 -17.83 -3.59 -9.55
N VAL A 275 -18.42 -2.47 -9.16
CA VAL A 275 -18.58 -2.13 -7.73
C VAL A 275 -19.74 -2.90 -7.12
N HIS A 276 -19.44 -3.78 -6.17
CA HIS A 276 -20.43 -4.68 -5.56
C HIS A 276 -20.81 -4.31 -4.13
N VAL A 277 -19.85 -3.80 -3.35
CA VAL A 277 -20.01 -3.64 -1.91
C VAL A 277 -19.38 -2.33 -1.44
N LEU A 278 -20.02 -1.70 -0.46
CA LEU A 278 -19.45 -0.63 0.34
C LEU A 278 -18.93 -1.16 1.67
N SER A 279 -17.83 -0.59 2.16
CA SER A 279 -17.34 -0.82 3.53
C SER A 279 -16.64 0.44 4.05
N GLY A 280 -15.77 0.30 5.05
CA GLY A 280 -15.05 1.44 5.63
C GLY A 280 -15.79 2.10 6.80
N LEU A 281 -15.44 3.35 7.10
CA LEU A 281 -15.99 4.07 8.26
C LEU A 281 -17.50 4.30 8.18
N VAL A 282 -18.08 4.38 6.97
CA VAL A 282 -19.54 4.48 6.77
C VAL A 282 -20.31 3.32 7.44
N SER A 283 -19.68 2.16 7.57
CA SER A 283 -20.26 0.96 8.21
C SER A 283 -20.35 1.06 9.75
N ARG A 284 -19.73 2.08 10.37
CA ARG A 284 -19.74 2.28 11.83
C ARG A 284 -21.00 2.95 12.35
N SER A 285 -21.79 3.57 11.48
CA SER A 285 -23.04 4.25 11.83
C SER A 285 -24.21 3.58 11.11
N PRO A 286 -25.20 3.02 11.85
CA PRO A 286 -26.41 2.47 11.23
C PRO A 286 -27.19 3.49 10.39
N LEU A 287 -27.12 4.77 10.74
CA LEU A 287 -27.75 5.85 9.95
C LEU A 287 -26.99 6.07 8.64
N ALA A 288 -25.67 6.26 8.70
CA ALA A 288 -24.86 6.47 7.49
C ALA A 288 -24.88 5.24 6.57
N THR A 289 -24.94 4.03 7.14
CA THR A 289 -25.12 2.79 6.41
C THR A 289 -26.44 2.77 5.63
N ARG A 290 -27.56 3.18 6.25
CA ARG A 290 -28.85 3.26 5.56
C ARG A 290 -28.83 4.29 4.44
N GLU A 291 -28.33 5.50 4.72
CA GLU A 291 -28.20 6.56 3.71
C GLU A 291 -27.34 6.12 2.53
N ALA A 292 -26.18 5.50 2.79
CA ALA A 292 -25.30 4.98 1.75
C ALA A 292 -25.95 3.86 0.92
N THR A 293 -26.67 2.94 1.59
CA THR A 293 -27.38 1.86 0.91
C THR A 293 -28.49 2.41 0.00
N GLU A 294 -29.30 3.33 0.52
CA GLU A 294 -30.42 3.94 -0.21
C GLU A 294 -29.94 4.73 -1.43
N ILE A 295 -28.87 5.52 -1.31
CA ILE A 295 -28.41 6.39 -2.39
C ILE A 295 -27.58 5.67 -3.46
N THR A 296 -26.85 4.60 -3.10
CA THR A 296 -25.98 3.87 -4.04
C THR A 296 -26.63 2.62 -4.63
N GLY A 297 -27.63 2.07 -3.93
CA GLY A 297 -28.22 0.77 -4.21
C GLY A 297 -27.30 -0.42 -3.91
N LEU A 298 -26.19 -0.21 -3.19
CA LEU A 298 -25.21 -1.25 -2.85
C LEU A 298 -25.31 -1.63 -1.37
N PRO A 299 -25.09 -2.91 -1.03
CA PRO A 299 -24.99 -3.32 0.38
C PRO A 299 -23.73 -2.71 1.03
N VAL A 300 -23.86 -2.36 2.32
CA VAL A 300 -22.75 -1.95 3.16
C VAL A 300 -22.39 -3.10 4.11
N PHE A 301 -21.16 -3.61 4.01
CA PHE A 301 -20.65 -4.63 4.93
C PHE A 301 -19.68 -4.03 5.93
N THR A 302 -19.85 -4.40 7.19
CA THR A 302 -18.86 -4.13 8.24
C THR A 302 -17.65 -5.04 8.06
N PRO A 303 -16.46 -4.64 8.56
CA PRO A 303 -15.30 -5.53 8.60
C PRO A 303 -15.61 -6.88 9.31
N LYS A 304 -16.48 -6.87 10.32
CA LYS A 304 -16.89 -8.12 11.00
C LYS A 304 -17.70 -9.05 10.08
N ALA A 305 -18.58 -8.50 9.26
CA ALA A 305 -19.36 -9.28 8.31
C ALA A 305 -18.48 -9.85 7.19
N LEU A 306 -17.55 -9.03 6.66
CA LEU A 306 -16.56 -9.44 5.66
C LEU A 306 -15.65 -10.55 6.20
N ALA A 307 -15.14 -10.39 7.42
CA ALA A 307 -14.30 -11.38 8.09
C ALA A 307 -15.03 -12.69 8.45
N ALA A 308 -16.36 -12.71 8.36
CA ALA A 308 -17.18 -13.92 8.45
C ALA A 308 -17.41 -14.48 7.05
N SER A 309 -18.65 -14.48 6.55
CA SER A 309 -18.99 -15.08 5.25
C SER A 309 -19.21 -14.07 4.13
N ALA A 310 -19.39 -12.78 4.43
CA ALA A 310 -19.81 -11.80 3.41
C ALA A 310 -18.72 -11.53 2.35
N ALA A 311 -17.46 -11.84 2.65
CA ALA A 311 -16.38 -11.79 1.65
C ALA A 311 -16.59 -12.80 0.50
N LEU A 312 -17.30 -13.90 0.73
CA LEU A 312 -17.56 -14.92 -0.29
C LEU A 312 -18.51 -14.44 -1.39
N ASP A 313 -19.37 -13.46 -1.08
CA ASP A 313 -20.26 -12.82 -2.05
C ASP A 313 -19.48 -12.05 -3.13
N LEU A 314 -18.19 -11.76 -2.90
CA LEU A 314 -17.30 -11.06 -3.82
C LEU A 314 -16.64 -11.98 -4.85
N LEU A 315 -16.75 -13.30 -4.72
CA LEU A 315 -16.03 -14.27 -5.56
C LEU A 315 -16.67 -14.50 -6.94
N GLY A 316 -17.77 -13.80 -7.25
CA GLY A 316 -18.53 -13.97 -8.49
C GLY A 316 -19.20 -15.36 -8.59
N PRO A 317 -20.08 -15.58 -9.59
CA PRO A 317 -20.56 -16.92 -9.89
C PRO A 317 -19.37 -17.76 -10.34
N SER A 318 -19.15 -18.90 -9.67
CA SER A 318 -18.05 -19.82 -9.98
C SER A 318 -18.13 -20.18 -11.46
N THR A 319 -17.15 -19.77 -12.26
CA THR A 319 -16.95 -20.32 -13.60
C THR A 319 -16.39 -21.72 -13.44
N ASN A 320 -17.26 -22.63 -13.01
CA ASN A 320 -17.02 -24.05 -13.13
C ASN A 320 -17.08 -24.40 -14.62
N THR A 321 -16.01 -24.11 -15.35
CA THR A 321 -15.81 -24.67 -16.67
C THR A 321 -14.98 -25.92 -16.48
N ALA A 322 -15.71 -27.04 -16.34
CA ALA A 322 -15.17 -28.36 -16.53
C ALA A 322 -14.51 -28.47 -17.91
N ALA A 323 -13.23 -28.88 -17.93
CA ALA A 323 -12.63 -29.81 -18.87
C ALA A 323 -11.28 -30.25 -18.32
#